data_AF-A0A842VE86-F1
#
_entry.id   AF-A0A842VE86-F1
#
_cell.length_a   1.000
_cell.length_b   1.000
_cell.length_c   1.000
_cell.angle_alpha   90.00
_cell.angle_beta   90.00
_cell.angle_gamma   90.00
#
_symmetry.space_group_name_H-M   'P 1'
#
loop_
_entity.id
_entity.type
_entity.pdbx_description
1 polymer ?
#
loop_
_entity_poly.entity_id
_entity_poly.type
_entity_poly.pdbx_seq_one_letter_code
_entity_poly.pdbx_strand_id
1 'polypeptide(L)'
;MYIHINSHFAIGVIIASLFNPLFNFDLLEFLLIVFASFLNDFDVFFSKYAKDHNHRNLITHSIIPSIVLIILGIVFYWPALFISGFAYFIHIVVDTFDWGTNFFYFPQRTFGLRLLIKNEEENLSEHLSQYNNPESFFDFKYYNNKISLAVEVILFVVMIITIIFFALEFMFIIFFYFLGLYFHLARHFRLKKIEKEKENQE
;
A
#
# COMPACT_ATOMS: atom_id res chain seq x y z
N MET A 1 9.67 2.11 7.74
CA MET A 1 8.21 2.28 7.64
C MET A 1 7.72 1.32 6.57
N TYR A 2 6.66 0.58 6.86
CA TYR A 2 6.25 -0.59 6.08
C TYR A 2 5.50 -0.16 4.83
N ILE A 3 5.68 -0.92 3.75
CA ILE A 3 5.10 -0.71 2.43
C ILE A 3 4.20 -1.93 2.20
N HIS A 4 2.87 -1.80 2.11
CA HIS A 4 1.98 -2.95 1.88
C HIS A 4 1.84 -3.26 0.38
N ILE A 5 2.97 -3.21 -0.35
CA ILE A 5 2.95 -3.18 -1.80
C ILE A 5 2.19 -4.36 -2.39
N ASN A 6 2.27 -5.54 -1.75
CA ASN A 6 1.59 -6.74 -2.20
C ASN A 6 0.08 -6.65 -2.11
N SER A 7 -0.46 -6.14 -0.99
CA SER A 7 -1.90 -5.93 -0.83
C SER A 7 -2.41 -4.93 -1.87
N HIS A 8 -1.70 -3.81 -2.01
CA HIS A 8 -2.05 -2.76 -2.96
C HIS A 8 -1.91 -3.20 -4.42
N PHE A 9 -0.85 -3.95 -4.74
CA PHE A 9 -0.64 -4.56 -6.05
C PHE A 9 -1.79 -5.52 -6.38
N ALA A 10 -2.17 -6.39 -5.44
CA ALA A 10 -3.29 -7.31 -5.62
C ALA A 10 -4.59 -6.56 -5.90
N ILE A 11 -4.88 -5.49 -5.15
CA ILE A 11 -6.02 -4.60 -5.39
C ILE A 11 -5.96 -4.00 -6.80
N GLY A 12 -4.80 -3.51 -7.23
CA GLY A 12 -4.61 -2.95 -8.57
C GLY A 12 -4.90 -3.95 -9.68
N VAL A 13 -4.39 -5.18 -9.54
CA VAL A 13 -4.67 -6.27 -10.49
C VAL A 13 -6.14 -6.67 -10.48
N ILE A 14 -6.78 -6.75 -9.31
CA ILE A 14 -8.22 -7.03 -9.20
C ILE A 14 -9.03 -5.98 -9.94
N ILE A 15 -8.77 -4.69 -9.68
CA ILE A 15 -9.47 -3.58 -10.32
C ILE A 15 -9.25 -3.61 -11.84
N ALA A 16 -7.99 -3.67 -12.29
CA ALA A 16 -7.66 -3.73 -13.70
C ALA A 16 -8.35 -4.92 -14.40
N SER A 17 -8.33 -6.10 -13.78
CA SER A 17 -8.97 -7.30 -14.31
C SER A 17 -10.49 -7.15 -14.41
N LEU A 18 -11.17 -6.64 -13.38
CA LEU A 18 -12.62 -6.46 -13.39
C LEU A 18 -13.10 -5.49 -14.48
N PHE A 19 -12.31 -4.47 -14.80
CA PHE A 19 -12.64 -3.47 -15.81
C PHE A 19 -12.16 -3.84 -17.23
N ASN A 20 -11.22 -4.77 -17.37
CA ASN A 20 -10.67 -5.18 -18.66
C ASN A 20 -11.74 -5.63 -19.68
N PRO A 21 -12.75 -6.46 -19.34
CA PRO A 21 -13.79 -6.85 -20.29
C PRO A 21 -14.66 -5.69 -20.83
N LEU A 22 -14.69 -4.57 -20.11
CA LEU A 22 -15.51 -3.40 -20.48
C LEU A 22 -14.77 -2.45 -21.42
N PHE A 23 -13.45 -2.34 -21.25
CA PHE A 23 -12.63 -1.33 -21.95
C PHE A 23 -11.57 -1.92 -22.88
N ASN A 24 -11.29 -3.23 -22.79
CA ASN A 24 -10.25 -3.94 -23.54
C ASN A 24 -8.90 -3.25 -23.42
N PHE A 25 -8.36 -3.18 -22.19
CA PHE A 25 -7.10 -2.49 -21.93
C PHE A 25 -5.96 -3.14 -22.70
N ASP A 26 -5.04 -2.31 -23.20
CA ASP A 26 -3.74 -2.81 -23.60
C ASP A 26 -2.83 -3.05 -22.37
N LEU A 27 -1.63 -3.59 -22.61
CA LEU A 27 -0.68 -3.86 -21.53
C LEU A 27 -0.28 -2.59 -20.75
N LEU A 28 -0.09 -1.46 -21.44
CA LEU A 28 0.33 -0.22 -20.80
C LEU A 28 -0.77 0.32 -19.89
N GLU A 29 -2.00 0.30 -20.36
CA GLU A 29 -3.18 0.72 -19.60
C GLU A 29 -3.41 -0.17 -18.38
N PHE A 30 -3.29 -1.49 -18.55
CA PHE A 30 -3.42 -2.44 -17.45
C PHE A 30 -2.33 -2.21 -16.40
N LEU A 31 -1.07 -2.07 -16.83
CA LEU A 31 0.06 -1.79 -15.93
C LEU A 31 -0.07 -0.42 -15.26
N LEU A 32 -0.62 0.59 -15.94
CA LEU A 32 -0.86 1.90 -15.36
C LEU A 32 -1.80 1.81 -14.15
N ILE A 33 -2.91 1.08 -14.30
CA ILE A 33 -3.89 0.87 -13.21
C ILE A 33 -3.25 0.12 -12.05
N VAL A 34 -2.52 -0.97 -12.34
CA VAL A 34 -1.82 -1.77 -11.33
C VAL A 34 -0.76 -0.93 -10.62
N PHE A 35 0.03 -0.14 -11.35
CA PHE A 35 1.06 0.71 -10.76
C PHE A 35 0.46 1.83 -9.90
N ALA A 36 -0.61 2.45 -10.36
CA ALA A 36 -1.30 3.51 -9.63
C ALA A 36 -1.85 3.05 -8.27
N SER A 37 -2.13 1.75 -8.08
CA SER A 37 -2.60 1.24 -6.80
C SER A 37 -1.55 1.21 -5.71
N PHE A 38 -0.25 1.25 -6.03
CA PHE A 38 0.84 1.20 -5.04
C PHE A 38 1.95 2.24 -5.28
N LEU A 39 1.80 3.11 -6.29
CA LEU A 39 2.80 4.13 -6.64
C LEU A 39 3.17 5.03 -5.46
N ASN A 40 2.18 5.39 -4.63
CA ASN A 40 2.39 6.27 -3.50
C ASN A 40 3.22 5.62 -2.38
N ASP A 41 3.33 4.29 -2.29
CA ASP A 41 4.24 3.66 -1.33
C ASP A 41 5.71 4.05 -1.56
N PHE A 42 6.07 4.39 -2.80
CA PHE A 42 7.42 4.85 -3.12
C PHE A 42 7.74 6.23 -2.55
N ASP A 43 6.74 6.98 -2.06
CA ASP A 43 6.99 8.26 -1.40
C ASP A 43 7.69 8.14 -0.03
N VAL A 44 7.86 6.90 0.47
CA VAL A 44 8.76 6.55 1.57
C VAL A 44 10.18 7.09 1.41
N PHE A 45 10.70 7.12 0.18
CA PHE A 45 12.04 7.65 -0.08
C PHE A 45 12.14 9.17 0.14
N PHE A 46 10.99 9.85 0.21
CA PHE A 46 10.85 11.27 0.51
C PHE A 46 10.33 11.53 1.94
N SER A 47 10.21 10.49 2.78
CA SER A 47 9.75 10.60 4.18
C SER A 47 10.50 11.65 5.00
N LYS A 48 11.78 11.92 4.71
CA LYS A 48 12.56 12.99 5.36
C LYS A 48 11.99 14.41 5.19
N TYR A 49 11.14 14.62 4.18
CA TYR A 49 10.45 15.89 3.93
C TYR A 49 9.05 15.92 4.57
N ALA A 50 8.58 14.80 5.11
CA ALA A 50 7.28 14.68 5.72
C ALA A 50 7.33 15.07 7.20
N LYS A 51 6.20 15.57 7.73
CA LYS A 51 6.04 15.79 9.17
C LYS A 51 6.28 14.49 9.93
N ASP A 52 7.05 14.56 11.01
CA ASP A 52 7.42 13.42 11.87
C ASP A 52 8.16 12.29 11.12
N HIS A 53 8.80 12.61 9.98
CA HIS A 53 9.47 11.66 9.09
C HIS A 53 8.56 10.50 8.62
N ASN A 54 7.25 10.77 8.54
CA ASN A 54 6.24 9.79 8.15
C ASN A 54 5.65 10.12 6.78
N HIS A 55 5.92 9.30 5.77
CA HIS A 55 5.46 9.54 4.39
C HIS A 55 3.94 9.70 4.25
N ARG A 56 3.14 9.17 5.20
CA ARG A 56 1.67 9.27 5.19
C ARG A 56 1.18 10.71 5.38
N ASN A 57 2.09 11.62 5.72
CA ASN A 57 1.86 13.05 5.82
C ASN A 57 2.23 13.81 4.53
N LEU A 58 2.79 13.15 3.52
CA LEU A 58 3.07 13.75 2.21
C LEU A 58 1.78 13.93 1.41
N ILE A 59 1.76 14.93 0.53
CA ILE A 59 0.62 15.19 -0.36
C ILE A 59 0.36 14.04 -1.33
N THR A 60 1.41 13.33 -1.72
CA THR A 60 1.32 12.09 -2.50
C THR A 60 0.50 11.05 -1.74
N HIS A 61 0.65 10.95 -0.43
CA HIS A 61 -0.11 10.04 0.40
C HIS A 61 -1.47 10.61 0.88
N SER A 62 -2.19 11.32 -0.01
CA SER A 62 -3.51 11.91 0.24
C SER A 62 -4.50 11.59 -0.91
N ILE A 63 -5.76 12.01 -0.78
CA ILE A 63 -6.77 11.89 -1.83
C ILE A 63 -6.49 12.80 -3.04
N ILE A 64 -5.66 13.84 -2.88
CA ILE A 64 -5.48 14.88 -3.90
C ILE A 64 -4.98 14.31 -5.24
N PRO A 65 -3.90 13.49 -5.29
CA PRO A 65 -3.46 12.88 -6.55
C PRO A 65 -4.54 12.03 -7.23
N SER A 66 -5.32 11.27 -6.46
CA SER A 66 -6.43 10.48 -6.99
C SER A 66 -7.48 11.35 -7.70
N ILE A 67 -7.90 12.46 -7.05
CA ILE A 67 -8.85 13.40 -7.64
C ILE A 67 -8.31 13.98 -8.94
N VAL A 68 -7.02 14.34 -8.98
CA VAL A 68 -6.37 14.84 -10.19
C VAL A 68 -6.41 13.80 -11.31
N LEU A 69 -6.03 12.55 -11.04
CA LEU A 69 -6.07 11.47 -12.03
C LEU A 69 -7.50 11.21 -12.56
N ILE A 70 -8.51 11.23 -11.68
CA ILE A 70 -9.92 11.08 -12.05
C ILE A 70 -10.35 12.21 -12.99
N ILE A 71 -10.07 13.47 -12.64
CA ILE A 71 -10.43 14.63 -13.46
C ILE A 71 -9.76 14.55 -14.83
N LEU A 72 -8.45 14.26 -14.87
CA LEU A 72 -7.72 14.13 -16.13
C LEU A 72 -8.27 12.98 -16.98
N GLY A 73 -8.57 11.82 -16.37
CA GLY A 73 -9.17 10.69 -17.08
C GLY A 73 -10.52 11.03 -17.70
N ILE A 74 -11.36 11.81 -17.01
CA ILE A 74 -12.64 12.29 -17.53
C ILE A 74 -12.42 13.29 -18.68
N VAL A 75 -11.56 14.29 -18.49
CA VAL A 75 -11.31 15.37 -19.49
C VAL A 75 -10.74 14.81 -20.79
N PHE A 76 -9.83 13.84 -20.71
CA PHE A 76 -9.19 13.23 -21.88
C PHE A 76 -9.94 12.00 -22.41
N TYR A 77 -11.09 11.65 -21.83
CA TYR A 77 -11.85 10.44 -22.17
C TYR A 77 -10.97 9.17 -22.15
N TRP A 78 -10.10 9.04 -21.15
CA TRP A 78 -9.17 7.92 -21.01
C TRP A 78 -9.55 7.05 -19.81
N PRO A 79 -10.29 5.93 -20.01
CA PRO A 79 -10.79 5.10 -18.93
C PRO A 79 -9.69 4.54 -18.02
N ALA A 80 -8.54 4.15 -18.58
CA ALA A 80 -7.43 3.62 -17.80
C ALA A 80 -6.91 4.64 -16.77
N LEU A 81 -6.82 5.93 -17.15
CA LEU A 81 -6.39 7.00 -16.25
C LEU A 81 -7.43 7.29 -15.15
N PHE A 82 -8.72 7.31 -15.53
CA PHE A 82 -9.82 7.44 -14.57
C PHE A 82 -9.80 6.29 -13.53
N ILE A 83 -9.66 5.05 -13.99
CA ILE A 83 -9.60 3.86 -13.13
C ILE A 83 -8.32 3.83 -12.30
N SER A 84 -7.20 4.32 -12.83
CA SER A 84 -5.95 4.51 -12.07
C SER A 84 -6.16 5.46 -10.90
N GLY A 85 -6.88 6.56 -11.11
CA GLY A 85 -7.27 7.46 -10.03
C GLY A 85 -8.14 6.78 -8.97
N PHE A 86 -9.04 5.88 -9.38
CA PHE A 86 -9.83 5.07 -8.45
C PHE A 86 -8.99 4.03 -7.70
N ALA A 87 -8.05 3.35 -8.37
CA ALA A 87 -7.14 2.39 -7.73
C ALA A 87 -6.26 3.09 -6.67
N TYR A 88 -5.75 4.27 -6.99
CA TYR A 88 -5.04 5.14 -6.06
C TYR A 88 -5.92 5.54 -4.86
N PHE A 89 -7.19 5.89 -5.11
CA PHE A 89 -8.14 6.21 -4.04
C PHE A 89 -8.28 5.06 -3.05
N ILE A 90 -8.49 3.84 -3.56
CA ILE A 90 -8.65 2.64 -2.72
C ILE A 90 -7.41 2.39 -1.88
N HIS A 91 -6.21 2.59 -2.43
CA HIS A 91 -4.98 2.55 -1.63
C HIS A 91 -5.08 3.47 -0.41
N ILE A 92 -5.33 4.77 -0.65
CA ILE A 92 -5.35 5.77 0.43
C ILE A 92 -6.43 5.42 1.47
N VAL A 93 -7.57 4.89 1.04
CA VAL A 93 -8.63 4.43 1.94
C VAL A 93 -8.16 3.28 2.82
N VAL A 94 -7.52 2.25 2.24
CA VAL A 94 -6.97 1.11 3.00
C VAL A 94 -5.96 1.60 4.04
N ASP A 95 -5.01 2.44 3.63
CA ASP A 95 -3.99 2.99 4.53
C ASP A 95 -4.58 3.88 5.64
N THR A 96 -5.66 4.58 5.33
CA THR A 96 -6.42 5.35 6.32
C THR A 96 -7.05 4.44 7.38
N PHE A 97 -7.54 3.26 7.00
CA PHE A 97 -8.09 2.30 7.95
C PHE A 97 -7.01 1.62 8.80
N ASP A 98 -5.93 1.16 8.17
CA ASP A 98 -4.89 0.38 8.84
C ASP A 98 -4.03 1.26 9.76
N TRP A 99 -3.55 2.38 9.23
CA TRP A 99 -2.53 3.20 9.88
C TRP A 99 -2.93 4.64 10.14
N GLY A 100 -3.94 5.12 9.42
CA GLY A 100 -4.28 6.53 9.35
C GLY A 100 -3.31 7.31 8.48
N THR A 101 -3.87 8.18 7.64
CA THR A 101 -3.13 9.04 6.70
C THR A 101 -3.59 10.47 6.85
N ASN A 102 -2.82 11.42 6.31
CA ASN A 102 -3.31 12.77 6.14
C ASN A 102 -4.23 12.85 4.92
N PHE A 103 -5.41 12.24 5.01
CA PHE A 103 -6.31 11.94 3.90
C PHE A 103 -6.60 13.14 2.99
N PHE A 104 -6.85 14.32 3.56
CA PHE A 104 -7.12 15.56 2.82
C PHE A 104 -5.88 16.44 2.61
N TYR A 105 -4.73 16.06 3.17
CA TYR A 105 -3.50 16.84 3.30
C TYR A 105 -3.63 18.13 4.14
N PHE A 106 -4.69 18.93 3.95
CA PHE A 106 -5.03 20.09 4.77
C PHE A 106 -6.15 19.70 5.75
N PRO A 107 -6.07 20.04 7.06
CA PRO A 107 -5.11 20.92 7.74
C PRO A 107 -3.91 20.19 8.38
N GLN A 108 -3.25 19.25 7.67
CA GLN A 108 -2.12 18.47 8.19
C GLN A 108 -2.47 17.65 9.44
N ARG A 109 -3.64 17.01 9.39
CA ARG A 109 -4.11 16.11 10.44
C ARG A 109 -4.24 14.72 9.87
N THR A 110 -3.68 13.75 10.58
CA THR A 110 -3.92 12.35 10.28
C THR A 110 -5.38 12.01 10.66
N PHE A 111 -6.05 11.28 9.79
CA PHE A 111 -7.40 10.75 9.95
C PHE A 111 -7.36 9.24 9.76
N GLY A 112 -8.29 8.51 10.37
CA GLY A 112 -8.41 7.07 10.18
C GLY A 112 -8.81 6.29 11.42
N LEU A 113 -9.22 5.03 11.24
CA LEU A 113 -9.49 4.12 12.36
C LEU A 113 -8.21 3.61 13.03
N ARG A 114 -7.09 3.60 12.29
CA ARG A 114 -5.74 3.24 12.76
C ARG A 114 -5.72 1.90 13.49
N LEU A 115 -6.33 0.89 12.87
CA LEU A 115 -6.55 -0.42 13.50
C LEU A 115 -5.26 -1.06 14.06
N LEU A 116 -4.09 -0.71 13.51
CA LEU A 116 -2.80 -1.28 13.90
C LEU A 116 -2.06 -0.50 15.02
N ILE A 117 -2.41 0.76 15.28
CA ILE A 117 -1.67 1.65 16.20
C ILE A 117 -2.56 2.45 17.16
N LYS A 118 -3.82 2.02 17.33
CA LYS A 118 -4.87 2.81 17.99
C LYS A 118 -4.52 3.31 19.40
N ASN A 119 -3.78 2.53 20.19
CA ASN A 119 -3.47 2.89 21.58
C ASN A 119 -2.09 3.55 21.73
N GLU A 120 -1.23 3.38 20.74
CA GLU A 120 0.18 3.76 20.78
C GLU A 120 0.46 5.11 20.12
N GLU A 121 -0.53 5.72 19.47
CA GLU A 121 -0.31 6.93 18.67
C GLU A 121 0.13 8.14 19.48
N GLU A 122 -0.50 8.40 20.63
CA GLU A 122 -0.19 9.55 21.47
C GLU A 122 1.25 9.51 22.00
N ASN A 123 1.79 8.30 22.18
CA ASN A 123 3.15 8.04 22.67
C ASN A 123 3.98 7.27 21.63
N LEU A 124 3.77 7.51 20.34
CA LEU A 124 4.40 6.72 19.27
C LEU A 124 5.93 6.77 19.36
N SER A 125 6.50 7.91 19.72
CA SER A 125 7.96 8.06 19.90
C SER A 125 8.52 7.15 21.00
N GLU A 126 7.78 6.94 22.09
CA GLU A 126 8.15 6.03 23.18
C GLU A 126 8.09 4.57 22.72
N HIS A 127 7.06 4.20 21.96
CA HIS A 127 6.98 2.85 21.40
C HIS A 127 8.04 2.58 20.34
N LEU A 128 8.39 3.57 19.51
CA LEU A 128 9.44 3.42 18.51
C LEU A 128 10.83 3.30 19.14
N SER A 129 11.09 3.94 20.28
CA SER A 129 12.39 3.87 20.98
C SER A 129 12.67 2.52 21.66
N GLN A 130 11.63 1.69 21.84
CA GLN A 130 11.76 0.31 22.34
C GLN A 130 12.40 -0.65 21.32
N TYR A 131 12.45 -0.26 20.04
CA TYR A 131 13.03 -1.07 18.97
C TYR A 131 14.39 -0.53 18.57
N ASN A 132 15.30 -1.43 18.17
CA ASN A 132 16.60 -1.02 17.64
C ASN A 132 16.46 -0.31 16.31
N ASN A 133 15.51 -0.79 15.51
CA ASN A 133 15.09 -0.12 14.31
C ASN A 133 13.62 0.30 14.46
N PRO A 134 13.29 1.61 14.39
CA PRO A 134 11.90 2.09 14.46
C PRO A 134 10.98 1.42 13.43
N GLU A 135 11.53 0.92 12.33
CA GLU A 135 10.78 0.19 11.32
C GLU A 135 10.24 -1.17 11.82
N SER A 136 10.91 -1.79 12.78
CA SER A 136 10.54 -3.08 13.37
C SER A 136 9.17 -2.99 14.07
N PHE A 137 8.84 -1.84 14.68
CA PHE A 137 7.53 -1.62 15.29
C PHE A 137 6.39 -1.86 14.31
N PHE A 138 6.42 -1.18 13.16
CA PHE A 138 5.37 -1.29 12.14
C PHE A 138 5.33 -2.68 11.51
N ASP A 139 6.50 -3.22 11.19
CA ASP A 139 6.65 -4.54 10.57
C ASP A 139 6.09 -5.65 11.48
N PHE A 140 6.44 -5.64 12.77
CA PHE A 140 5.96 -6.66 13.71
C PHE A 140 4.49 -6.46 14.05
N LYS A 141 4.00 -5.22 14.19
CA LYS A 141 2.57 -4.96 14.37
C LYS A 141 1.74 -5.57 13.25
N TYR A 142 2.21 -5.44 12.02
CA TYR A 142 1.54 -6.03 10.86
C TYR A 142 1.59 -7.55 10.86
N TYR A 143 2.79 -8.15 10.88
CA TYR A 143 2.94 -9.60 10.78
C TYR A 143 2.40 -10.36 12.00
N ASN A 144 2.23 -9.71 13.15
CA ASN A 144 1.56 -10.31 14.30
C ASN A 144 0.03 -10.17 14.24
N ASN A 145 -0.50 -9.35 13.33
CA ASN A 145 -1.94 -9.20 13.14
C ASN A 145 -2.49 -10.29 12.20
N LYS A 146 -3.13 -11.31 12.78
CA LYS A 146 -3.74 -12.42 12.02
C LYS A 146 -4.82 -11.97 11.04
N ILE A 147 -5.54 -10.88 11.33
CA ILE A 147 -6.57 -10.35 10.44
C ILE A 147 -5.92 -9.77 9.19
N SER A 148 -4.86 -8.96 9.35
CA SER A 148 -4.10 -8.41 8.23
C SER A 148 -3.53 -9.50 7.32
N LEU A 149 -2.94 -10.54 7.90
CA LEU A 149 -2.44 -11.69 7.13
C LEU A 149 -3.55 -12.46 6.41
N ALA A 150 -4.71 -12.65 7.06
CA ALA A 150 -5.86 -13.29 6.43
C ALA A 150 -6.38 -12.47 5.24
N VAL A 151 -6.46 -11.14 5.38
CA VAL A 151 -6.84 -10.22 4.30
C VAL A 151 -5.86 -10.32 3.13
N GLU A 152 -4.55 -10.37 3.38
CA GLU A 152 -3.54 -10.56 2.32
C GLU A 152 -3.74 -11.85 1.52
N VAL A 153 -3.96 -12.97 2.22
CA VAL A 153 -4.21 -14.27 1.58
C VAL A 153 -5.50 -14.23 0.76
N ILE A 154 -6.56 -13.61 1.29
CA ILE A 154 -7.82 -13.44 0.57
C ILE A 154 -7.62 -12.57 -0.68
N LEU A 155 -6.93 -11.43 -0.56
CA LEU A 155 -6.63 -10.55 -1.70
C LEU A 155 -5.83 -11.28 -2.77
N PHE A 156 -4.83 -12.09 -2.39
CA PHE A 156 -4.09 -12.92 -3.34
C PHE A 156 -5.01 -13.91 -4.07
N VAL A 157 -5.85 -14.65 -3.35
CA VAL A 157 -6.79 -15.60 -3.97
C VAL A 157 -7.76 -14.89 -4.92
N VAL A 158 -8.33 -13.75 -4.51
CA VAL A 158 -9.24 -12.95 -5.36
C VAL A 158 -8.51 -12.40 -6.57
N MET A 159 -7.25 -11.97 -6.44
CA MET A 159 -6.41 -11.54 -7.56
C MET A 159 -6.23 -12.66 -8.59
N ILE A 160 -5.89 -13.87 -8.15
CA ILE A 160 -5.73 -15.04 -9.03
C ILE A 160 -7.03 -15.38 -9.74
N ILE A 161 -8.15 -15.39 -9.02
CA ILE A 161 -9.46 -15.68 -9.61
C ILE A 161 -9.82 -14.61 -10.65
N THR A 162 -9.73 -13.33 -10.30
CA THR A 162 -10.14 -12.23 -11.19
C THR A 162 -9.29 -12.16 -12.46
N ILE A 163 -7.97 -12.32 -12.37
CA ILE A 163 -7.11 -12.30 -13.56
C ILE A 163 -7.36 -13.51 -14.46
N ILE A 164 -7.62 -14.71 -13.92
CA ILE A 164 -7.95 -15.90 -14.73
C ILE A 164 -9.24 -15.69 -15.53
N PHE A 165 -10.27 -15.12 -14.89
CA PHE A 165 -11.59 -15.01 -15.52
C PHE A 165 -11.74 -13.79 -16.44
N PHE A 166 -11.02 -12.70 -16.17
CA PHE A 166 -11.28 -11.42 -16.86
C PHE A 166 -10.08 -10.83 -17.61
N ALA A 167 -8.87 -11.38 -17.43
CA ALA A 167 -7.63 -10.77 -17.92
C ALA A 167 -6.49 -11.79 -18.08
N LEU A 168 -6.80 -12.99 -18.60
CA LEU A 168 -5.87 -14.12 -18.65
C LEU A 168 -4.59 -13.79 -19.44
N GLU A 169 -4.71 -12.96 -20.47
CA GLU A 169 -3.60 -12.44 -21.28
C GLU A 169 -2.54 -11.69 -20.45
N PHE A 170 -2.92 -11.15 -19.28
CA PHE A 170 -2.05 -10.43 -18.37
C PHE A 170 -1.54 -11.27 -17.19
N MET A 171 -1.80 -12.59 -17.18
CA MET A 171 -1.45 -13.49 -16.07
C MET A 171 0.03 -13.41 -15.65
N PHE A 172 0.95 -13.13 -16.58
CA PHE A 172 2.37 -13.00 -16.27
C PHE A 172 2.68 -11.88 -15.26
N ILE A 173 1.80 -10.90 -15.08
CA ILE A 173 1.95 -9.82 -14.10
C ILE A 173 2.05 -10.37 -12.66
N ILE A 174 1.48 -11.55 -12.38
CA ILE A 174 1.57 -12.21 -11.06
C ILE A 174 3.03 -12.44 -10.64
N PHE A 175 3.98 -12.60 -11.56
CA PHE A 175 5.39 -12.74 -11.19
C PHE A 175 5.92 -11.55 -10.38
N PHE A 176 5.44 -10.33 -10.65
CA PHE A 176 5.82 -9.14 -9.88
C PHE A 176 5.28 -9.18 -8.44
N TYR A 177 4.12 -9.81 -8.20
CA TYR A 177 3.62 -10.02 -6.84
C TYR A 177 4.62 -10.84 -6.01
N PHE A 178 5.13 -11.95 -6.55
CA PHE A 178 6.10 -12.78 -5.83
C PHE A 178 7.44 -12.07 -5.58
N LEU A 179 7.88 -11.20 -6.49
CA LEU A 179 9.05 -10.35 -6.28
C LEU A 179 8.83 -9.38 -5.11
N GLY A 180 7.67 -8.72 -5.05
CA GLY A 180 7.28 -7.90 -3.91
C GLY A 180 7.25 -8.70 -2.61
N LEU A 181 6.61 -9.88 -2.62
CA LEU A 181 6.46 -10.72 -1.42
C LEU A 181 7.83 -11.15 -0.88
N TYR A 182 8.73 -11.55 -1.77
CA TYR A 182 10.11 -11.88 -1.40
C TYR A 182 10.81 -10.70 -0.72
N PHE A 183 10.70 -9.49 -1.28
CA PHE A 183 11.29 -8.29 -0.70
C PHE A 183 10.76 -8.03 0.72
N HIS A 184 9.44 -8.15 0.93
CA HIS A 184 8.82 -7.96 2.25
C HIS A 184 9.27 -9.00 3.28
N LEU A 185 9.25 -10.27 2.91
CA LEU A 185 9.67 -11.34 3.82
C LEU A 185 11.16 -11.25 4.16
N ALA A 186 12.01 -10.95 3.17
CA ALA A 186 13.44 -10.76 3.40
C ALA A 186 13.70 -9.61 4.37
N ARG A 187 12.97 -8.49 4.23
CA ARG A 187 13.03 -7.36 5.16
C ARG A 187 12.56 -7.76 6.57
N HIS A 188 11.41 -8.41 6.70
CA HIS A 188 10.86 -8.87 7.98
C HIS A 188 11.86 -9.74 8.74
N PHE A 189 12.40 -10.78 8.08
CA PHE A 189 13.36 -11.68 8.72
C PHE A 189 14.67 -10.98 9.08
N ARG A 190 15.11 -10.00 8.27
CA ARG A 190 16.27 -9.17 8.61
C ARG A 190 16.02 -8.34 9.86
N LEU A 191 14.89 -7.65 9.96
CA LEU A 191 14.52 -6.85 11.14
C LEU A 191 14.40 -7.74 12.38
N LYS A 192 13.73 -8.89 12.26
CA LYS A 192 13.63 -9.89 13.33
C LYS A 192 14.98 -10.39 13.83
N LYS A 193 15.97 -10.53 12.94
CA LYS A 193 17.33 -10.90 13.33
C LYS A 193 18.03 -9.78 14.10
N ILE A 194 17.93 -8.53 13.63
CA ILE A 194 18.52 -7.35 14.28
C ILE A 194 18.00 -7.21 15.72
N GLU A 195 16.68 -7.33 15.93
CA GLU A 195 16.11 -7.18 17.26
C GLU A 195 16.56 -8.30 18.23
N LYS A 196 16.64 -9.55 17.75
CA LYS A 196 17.12 -10.69 18.57
C LYS A 196 18.59 -10.64 18.96
N GLU A 197 19.45 -10.10 18.11
CA GLU A 197 20.89 -10.04 18.40
C GLU A 197 21.22 -9.16 19.60
N LYS A 198 20.41 -8.13 19.85
CA LYS A 198 20.58 -7.26 21.02
C LYS A 198 19.96 -7.82 22.29
N GLU A 199 18.81 -8.49 22.20
CA GLU A 199 18.24 -9.22 23.36
C GLU A 199 19.25 -10.22 23.96
N ASN A 200 20.14 -10.78 23.14
CA ASN A 200 21.19 -11.69 23.60
C ASN A 200 22.46 -10.99 24.12
N GLN A 201 22.56 -9.66 23.98
CA GLN A 201 23.69 -8.84 24.45
C GLN A 201 23.40 -8.12 25.77
N GLU A 202 22.13 -8.04 26.18
CA GLU A 202 21.65 -7.49 27.46
C GLU A 202 21.49 -8.60 28.51
#